data_AF-A0A7C2QJQ1-F1
#
_entry.id   AF-A0A7C2QJQ1-F1
#
_cell.length_a   1.000
_cell.length_b   1.000
_cell.length_c   1.000
_cell.angle_alpha   90.00
_cell.angle_beta   90.00
_cell.angle_gamma   90.00
#
_symmetry.space_group_name_H-M   'P 1'
#
loop_
_entity.id
_entity.type
_entity.pdbx_description
1 polymer ?
#
loop_
_entity_poly.entity_id
_entity_poly.type
_entity_poly.pdbx_seq_one_letter_code
_entity_poly.pdbx_strand_id
1 'polypeptide(L)'
;MIDYAVLITNIILFAVGFLIGFGVTKVLKGALLIIAAIIILSVVGITIAGFVLPSFGEIYGIMTSLEDVAKSFIGILKTYPMLTAGLLVGLIVGIVK
;
A
#
# COMPACT_ATOMS: atom_id res chain seq x y z
N MET A 1 -34.58 12.59 -11.98
CA MET A 1 -34.44 11.11 -11.99
C MET A 1 -33.04 10.79 -11.49
N ILE A 2 -32.93 9.92 -10.47
CA ILE A 2 -31.63 9.42 -10.05
C ILE A 2 -31.16 8.44 -11.13
N ASP A 3 -29.98 8.65 -11.68
CA ASP A 3 -29.36 7.71 -12.59
C ASP A 3 -28.81 6.53 -11.78
N TYR A 4 -29.55 5.42 -11.80
CA TYR A 4 -29.20 4.20 -11.07
C TYR A 4 -27.85 3.62 -11.52
N ALA A 5 -27.42 3.86 -12.77
CA ALA A 5 -26.14 3.37 -13.27
C ALA A 5 -24.96 4.08 -12.56
N VAL A 6 -25.08 5.39 -12.34
CA VAL A 6 -24.07 6.17 -11.62
C VAL A 6 -23.99 5.75 -10.15
N LEU A 7 -25.14 5.52 -9.51
CA LEU A 7 -25.19 5.07 -8.13
C LEU A 7 -24.51 3.70 -7.96
N ILE A 8 -24.82 2.74 -8.83
CA ILE A 8 -24.22 1.39 -8.79
C ILE A 8 -22.70 1.47 -9.02
N THR A 9 -22.27 2.28 -9.98
CA THR A 9 -20.83 2.46 -10.27
C THR A 9 -20.08 3.02 -9.06
N ASN A 10 -20.65 4.00 -8.36
CA ASN A 10 -20.05 4.58 -7.15
C ASN A 10 -19.95 3.59 -6.00
N ILE A 11 -20.95 2.73 -5.81
CA ILE A 11 -20.93 1.67 -4.78
C ILE A 11 -19.83 0.65 -5.10
N ILE A 12 -19.71 0.24 -6.37
CA ILE A 12 -18.66 -0.70 -6.79
C ILE A 12 -17.27 -0.09 -6.58
N LEU A 13 -17.06 1.16 -7.02
CA LEU A 13 -15.80 1.86 -6.84
C LEU A 13 -15.40 1.96 -5.36
N PHE A 14 -16.38 2.26 -4.49
CA PHE A 14 -16.16 2.27 -3.05
C PHE A 14 -15.75 0.90 -2.52
N ALA A 15 -16.48 -0.16 -2.88
CA ALA A 15 -16.20 -1.52 -2.41
C ALA A 15 -14.81 -2.01 -2.87
N VAL A 16 -14.45 -1.75 -4.12
CA VAL A 16 -13.13 -2.07 -4.68
C VAL A 16 -12.04 -1.30 -3.93
N GLY A 17 -12.21 0.02 -3.74
CA GLY A 17 -11.29 0.83 -2.97
C GLY A 17 -11.10 0.28 -1.55
N PHE A 18 -12.20 -0.03 -0.86
CA PHE A 18 -12.21 -0.58 0.49
C PHE A 18 -11.43 -1.90 0.60
N LEU A 19 -11.71 -2.86 -0.29
CA LEU A 19 -11.02 -4.15 -0.29
C LEU A 19 -9.52 -4.00 -0.53
N ILE A 20 -9.12 -3.13 -1.48
CA ILE A 20 -7.72 -2.83 -1.75
C ILE A 20 -7.06 -2.20 -0.52
N GLY A 21 -7.67 -1.15 0.05
CA GLY A 21 -7.14 -0.46 1.23
C GLY A 21 -6.93 -1.41 2.42
N PHE A 22 -7.92 -2.26 2.69
CA PHE A 22 -7.86 -3.26 3.75
C PHE A 22 -6.77 -4.32 3.49
N GLY A 23 -6.65 -4.80 2.24
CA GLY A 23 -5.62 -5.76 1.84
C GLY A 23 -4.21 -5.21 2.00
N VAL A 24 -3.98 -3.97 1.54
CA VAL A 24 -2.70 -3.27 1.66
C VAL A 24 -2.24 -3.19 3.12
N THR A 25 -3.16 -2.94 4.05
CA THR A 25 -2.75 -2.82 5.46
C THR A 25 -2.20 -4.12 6.04
N LYS A 26 -2.77 -5.27 5.65
CA LYS A 26 -2.24 -6.57 6.08
C LYS A 26 -0.83 -6.82 5.55
N VAL A 27 -0.60 -6.48 4.29
CA VAL A 27 0.74 -6.57 3.68
C VAL A 27 1.72 -5.64 4.39
N LEU A 28 1.30 -4.41 4.71
CA LEU A 28 2.13 -3.44 5.42
C LEU A 28 2.54 -3.93 6.82
N LYS A 29 1.60 -4.49 7.58
CA LYS A 29 1.88 -5.10 8.90
C LYS A 29 2.88 -6.26 8.79
N GLY A 30 2.74 -7.11 7.77
CA GLY A 30 3.69 -8.19 7.50
C GLY A 30 5.08 -7.69 7.11
N ALA A 31 5.16 -6.68 6.23
CA ALA A 31 6.42 -6.07 5.83
C ALA A 31 7.15 -5.42 7.02
N LEU A 32 6.42 -4.73 7.90
CA LEU A 32 6.97 -4.16 9.14
C LEU A 32 7.58 -5.24 10.05
N LEU A 33 6.92 -6.39 10.19
CA LEU A 33 7.46 -7.52 10.95
C LEU A 33 8.77 -8.06 10.35
N ILE A 34 8.85 -8.15 9.01
CA ILE A 34 10.08 -8.58 8.32
C ILE A 34 11.20 -7.58 8.59
N ILE A 35 10.94 -6.28 8.47
CA ILE A 35 11.93 -5.23 8.75
C ILE A 35 12.39 -5.32 10.21
N ALA A 36 11.47 -5.46 11.15
CA ALA A 36 11.79 -5.62 12.57
C ALA A 36 12.66 -6.87 12.82
N ALA A 37 12.34 -8.00 12.17
CA ALA A 37 13.14 -9.22 12.25
C ALA A 37 14.57 -9.00 11.70
N ILE A 38 14.72 -8.31 10.57
CA ILE A 38 16.03 -7.99 9.99
C ILE A 38 16.86 -7.13 10.96
N ILE A 39 16.24 -6.12 11.60
CA ILE A 39 16.92 -5.27 12.59
C ILE A 39 17.38 -6.11 13.78
N ILE A 40 16.50 -6.96 14.34
CA ILE A 40 16.84 -7.83 15.47
C ILE A 40 18.00 -8.77 15.09
N LEU A 41 17.95 -9.41 13.92
CA LEU A 41 19.02 -10.30 13.44
C LEU A 41 20.35 -9.55 13.28
N SER A 42 20.29 -8.30 12.81
CA SER A 42 21.45 -7.43 12.67
C SER A 42 22.07 -7.08 14.03
N VAL A 43 21.26 -6.81 15.06
CA VAL A 43 21.72 -6.48 16.42
C VAL A 43 22.25 -7.72 17.16
N VAL A 44 21.63 -8.88 16.98
CA VAL A 44 22.05 -10.15 17.61
C VAL A 44 23.30 -10.74 16.95
N GLY A 45 23.81 -10.11 15.89
CA GLY A 45 25.05 -10.51 15.22
C GLY A 45 24.91 -11.80 14.40
N ILE A 46 23.69 -12.27 14.17
CA ILE A 46 23.41 -13.42 13.31
C ILE A 46 23.39 -12.89 11.88
N THR A 47 24.56 -12.80 11.27
CA THR A 47 24.74 -12.64 9.83
C THR A 47 24.32 -13.93 9.14
N ILE A 48 23.01 -14.12 8.96
CA ILE A 48 22.49 -15.20 8.13
C ILE A 48 22.95 -14.90 6.69
N ALA A 49 24.03 -15.57 6.27
CA ALA A 49 24.46 -15.70 4.88
C ALA A 49 24.79 -14.40 4.13
N GLY A 50 25.63 -13.52 4.70
CA GLY A 50 26.23 -12.43 3.93
C GLY A 50 25.19 -11.51 3.26
N PHE A 51 24.11 -11.20 3.98
CA PHE A 51 23.07 -10.29 3.52
C PHE A 51 23.69 -8.91 3.24
N VAL A 52 24.09 -8.69 1.99
CA VAL A 52 24.57 -7.40 1.50
C VAL A 52 23.34 -6.49 1.50
N LEU A 53 23.34 -5.47 2.37
CA LEU A 53 22.32 -4.44 2.27
C LEU A 53 22.36 -3.87 0.85
N PRO A 54 21.20 -3.73 0.19
CA PRO A 54 21.15 -3.16 -1.15
C PRO A 54 21.86 -1.82 -1.15
N SER A 55 22.67 -1.59 -2.18
CA SER A 55 23.44 -0.37 -2.32
C SER A 55 22.51 0.84 -2.40
N PHE A 56 23.00 2.02 -2.00
CA PHE A 56 22.22 3.27 -2.08
C PHE A 56 21.62 3.51 -3.48
N GLY A 57 22.31 3.09 -4.55
CA GLY A 57 21.82 3.20 -5.93
C GLY A 57 20.62 2.30 -6.24
N GLU A 58 20.60 1.08 -5.71
CA GLU A 58 19.47 0.15 -5.88
C GLU A 58 18.24 0.62 -5.10
N ILE A 59 18.44 1.13 -3.87
CA ILE A 59 17.38 1.73 -3.08
C ILE A 59 16.80 2.96 -3.79
N TYR A 60 17.66 3.80 -4.38
CA TYR A 60 17.22 4.99 -5.12
C TYR A 60 16.44 4.65 -6.39
N GLY A 61 16.88 3.63 -7.15
CA GLY A 61 16.16 3.16 -8.34
C GLY A 61 14.78 2.57 -8.02
N ILE A 62 14.64 1.89 -6.87
CA ILE A 62 13.35 1.41 -6.37
C ILE A 62 12.46 2.60 -5.97
N MET A 63 13.03 3.60 -5.29
CA MET A 63 12.31 4.82 -4.89
C MET A 63 11.78 5.62 -6.08
N THR A 64 12.56 5.81 -7.14
CA THR A 64 12.10 6.53 -8.34
C THR A 64 11.01 5.76 -9.09
N SER A 65 11.13 4.43 -9.20
CA SER A 65 10.06 3.60 -9.78
C SER A 65 8.77 3.67 -8.96
N LEU A 66 8.88 3.67 -7.63
CA LEU A 66 7.73 3.85 -6.73
C LEU A 66 7.10 5.24 -6.87
N GLU A 67 7.90 6.29 -7.10
CA GLU A 67 7.40 7.65 -7.30
C GLU A 67 6.52 7.74 -8.55
N ASP A 68 6.93 7.12 -9.66
CA ASP A 68 6.14 7.12 -10.90
C ASP A 68 4.84 6.33 -10.75
N VAL A 69 4.89 5.18 -10.05
CA VAL A 69 3.70 4.41 -9.71
C VAL A 69 2.77 5.22 -8.80
N ALA A 70 3.31 5.91 -7.80
CA ALA A 70 2.54 6.75 -6.89
C ALA A 70 1.89 7.94 -7.61
N LYS A 71 2.58 8.59 -8.55
CA LYS A 71 2.02 9.66 -9.38
C LYS A 71 0.84 9.18 -10.21
N SER A 72 0.99 8.02 -10.86
CA SER A 72 -0.09 7.40 -11.63
C SER A 72 -1.29 7.04 -10.74
N PHE A 73 -1.01 6.45 -9.58
CA PHE A 73 -2.03 6.10 -8.58
C PHE A 73 -2.79 7.32 -8.06
N ILE A 74 -2.09 8.41 -7.74
CA ILE A 74 -2.72 9.68 -7.32
C ILE A 74 -3.59 10.25 -8.44
N GLY A 75 -3.19 10.10 -9.71
CA GLY A 75 -4.02 10.47 -10.86
C GLY A 75 -5.36 9.74 -10.86
N ILE A 76 -5.35 8.41 -10.67
CA ILE A 76 -6.56 7.58 -10.60
C ILE A 76 -7.44 8.00 -9.41
N LEU A 77 -6.85 8.27 -8.25
CA LEU A 77 -7.58 8.69 -7.04
C LEU A 77 -8.30 10.05 -7.23
N LYS A 78 -7.72 10.96 -8.02
CA LYS A 78 -8.36 12.25 -8.34
C LYS A 78 -9.53 12.09 -9.32
N THR A 79 -9.43 11.14 -10.25
CA THR A 79 -10.50 10.86 -11.22
C THR A 79 -11.70 10.15 -10.56
N TYR A 80 -11.45 9.29 -9.58
CA TYR A 80 -12.49 8.48 -8.93
C TYR A 80 -12.55 8.75 -7.41
N PRO A 81 -13.23 9.82 -6.96
CA PRO A 81 -13.27 10.20 -5.55
C PRO A 81 -13.89 9.13 -4.65
N MET A 82 -14.84 8.36 -5.17
CA MET A 82 -15.50 7.30 -4.40
C MET A 82 -14.59 6.09 -4.17
N LEU A 83 -13.68 5.80 -5.11
CA LEU A 83 -12.64 4.80 -4.94
C LEU A 83 -11.64 5.23 -3.85
N THR A 84 -11.26 6.51 -3.85
CA THR A 84 -10.39 7.09 -2.81
C THR A 84 -11.03 7.01 -1.42
N ALA A 85 -12.31 7.37 -1.31
CA ALA A 85 -13.05 7.24 -0.06
C ALA A 85 -13.06 5.79 0.45
N GLY A 86 -13.38 4.83 -0.43
CA GLY A 86 -13.31 3.41 -0.12
C GLY A 86 -11.92 3.00 0.37
N LEU A 87 -10.88 3.41 -0.34
CA LEU A 87 -9.50 3.06 -0.05
C LEU A 87 -9.02 3.59 1.30
N LEU A 88 -9.35 4.84 1.63
CA LEU A 88 -9.05 5.43 2.94
C LEU A 88 -9.78 4.71 4.07
N VAL A 89 -11.09 4.45 3.91
CA VAL A 89 -11.86 3.70 4.92
C VAL A 89 -11.31 2.30 5.10
N GLY A 90 -10.99 1.60 4.00
CA GLY A 90 -10.38 0.28 4.03
C GLY A 90 -9.04 0.26 4.77
N LEU A 91 -8.19 1.25 4.50
CA LEU A 91 -6.91 1.42 5.19
C LEU A 91 -7.09 1.67 6.68
N ILE A 92 -7.96 2.60 7.07
CA ILE A 92 -8.23 2.91 8.48
C ILE A 92 -8.73 1.67 9.21
N VAL A 93 -9.71 0.96 8.65
CA VAL A 93 -10.25 -0.27 9.24
C VAL A 93 -9.17 -1.36 9.34
N GLY A 94 -8.33 -1.52 8.32
CA GLY A 94 -7.22 -2.48 8.32
C GLY A 94 -6.09 -2.12 9.28
N ILE A 95 -5.94 -0.83 9.64
CA ILE A 95 -4.95 -0.40 10.65
C ILE A 95 -5.48 -0.77 12.03
N VAL A 96 -6.74 -0.40 12.30
CA VAL A 96 -7.40 -0.58 13.60
C VAL A 96 -7.63 -2.06 13.96
N LYS A 97 -7.93 -2.91 12.97
CA LYS A 97 -8.04 -4.37 13.15
C LYS A 97 -6.73 -5.08 12.82
#